data_AF-A0A3P6UHX6-F1
#
_entry.id   AF-A0A3P6UHX6-F1
#
_cell.length_a   1.000
_cell.length_b   1.000
_cell.length_c   1.000
_cell.angle_alpha   90.00
_cell.angle_beta   90.00
_cell.angle_gamma   90.00
#
_symmetry.space_group_name_H-M   'P 1'
#
loop_
_entity.id
_entity.type
_entity.pdbx_description
1 polymer ?
#
loop_
_entity_poly.entity_id
_entity_poly.type
_entity_poly.pdbx_seq_one_letter_code
_entity_poly.pdbx_strand_id
1 'polypeptide(L)'
;MFLGAAGFRPAGYLGTSFTHRMRFFFRSWGRRGPARVFPPMYGPPPGATPTGPVFACRPMSFDLALCEASFPRIKELDDTDLAQAITKRHQEITPTPVEQTAVLGLISKIKAAIEKISAAPDLLPSVTVEEFREVGSFRKGTMLAGHNVADIVVVLRSLPTVEAVSALGQKIVEELKANDKEVYSCISRDFGCELAGPNAIVRLLITTVPSNAKLLEPDLHCTALYASINFIR
;
A
#
# COMPACT_ATOMS: atom_id res chain seq x y z
N MET A 1 -54.27 -35.01 -21.01
CA MET A 1 -53.44 -36.14 -21.49
C MET A 1 -51.99 -35.78 -21.12
N PHE A 2 -51.39 -36.24 -20.00
CA PHE A 2 -50.88 -37.60 -19.69
C PHE A 2 -50.03 -38.14 -20.86
N LEU A 3 -48.74 -38.47 -20.78
CA LEU A 3 -47.80 -39.10 -19.82
C LEU A 3 -46.38 -38.48 -20.06
N GLY A 4 -45.29 -38.64 -19.31
CA GLY A 4 -44.84 -39.47 -18.17
C GLY A 4 -43.29 -39.30 -18.11
N ALA A 5 -42.68 -38.84 -17.02
CA ALA A 5 -42.15 -39.59 -15.87
C ALA A 5 -41.17 -40.75 -16.18
N ALA A 6 -39.87 -40.53 -15.92
CA ALA A 6 -38.89 -41.49 -15.35
C ALA A 6 -37.59 -40.69 -15.06
N GLY A 7 -37.01 -40.60 -13.86
CA GLY A 7 -37.17 -41.39 -12.64
C GLY A 7 -36.12 -42.49 -12.56
N PHE A 8 -34.90 -42.19 -12.10
CA PHE A 8 -33.99 -43.21 -11.56
C PHE A 8 -33.26 -42.71 -10.31
N ARG A 9 -33.65 -43.31 -9.19
CA ARG A 9 -33.07 -43.21 -7.85
C ARG A 9 -31.96 -44.26 -7.66
N PRO A 10 -31.09 -44.10 -6.66
CA PRO A 10 -29.98 -45.01 -6.39
C PRO A 10 -30.48 -46.31 -5.72
N ALA A 11 -29.84 -47.43 -6.05
CA ALA A 11 -30.02 -48.69 -5.33
C ALA A 11 -28.98 -48.80 -4.20
N GLY A 12 -29.47 -49.12 -3.01
CA GLY A 12 -28.65 -49.50 -1.86
C GLY A 12 -28.85 -50.98 -1.49
N TYR A 13 -28.05 -51.36 -0.48
CA TYR A 13 -28.16 -52.49 0.46
C TYR A 13 -27.72 -53.91 0.04
N LEU A 14 -26.71 -54.41 0.76
CA LEU A 14 -26.73 -55.49 1.77
C LEU A 14 -25.28 -55.60 2.30
N GLY A 15 -24.91 -55.52 3.58
CA GLY A 15 -25.51 -56.13 4.77
C GLY A 15 -24.86 -57.49 5.04
N THR A 16 -23.72 -57.56 5.74
CA THR A 16 -23.36 -58.70 6.60
C THR A 16 -22.29 -58.31 7.64
N SER A 17 -22.62 -58.59 8.89
CA SER A 17 -21.80 -58.47 10.08
C SER A 17 -20.85 -59.66 10.20
N PHE A 18 -19.57 -59.45 10.51
CA PHE A 18 -18.77 -60.50 11.15
C PHE A 18 -17.74 -59.88 12.10
N THR A 19 -17.97 -60.11 13.39
CA THR A 19 -17.03 -60.00 14.48
C THR A 19 -15.84 -60.91 14.24
N HIS A 20 -14.59 -60.44 14.38
CA HIS A 20 -13.54 -61.23 15.02
C HIS A 20 -12.40 -60.38 15.59
N ARG A 21 -12.22 -60.58 16.89
CA ARG A 21 -11.13 -60.13 17.75
C ARG A 21 -9.96 -61.07 17.54
N MET A 22 -8.81 -60.60 17.04
CA MET A 22 -7.55 -61.33 17.15
C MET A 22 -6.55 -60.53 17.96
N ARG A 23 -6.42 -60.96 19.22
CA ARG A 23 -5.23 -60.75 20.05
C ARG A 23 -4.10 -61.58 19.45
N PHE A 24 -3.00 -60.94 19.09
CA PHE A 24 -1.71 -61.62 19.02
C PHE A 24 -0.92 -61.31 20.29
N PHE A 25 -0.97 -62.28 21.21
CA PHE A 25 0.03 -62.48 22.25
C PHE A 25 1.24 -63.12 21.58
N PHE A 26 2.41 -62.49 21.60
CA PHE A 26 3.68 -63.20 21.55
C PHE A 26 4.42 -63.00 22.86
N ARG A 27 4.82 -64.14 23.40
CA ARG A 27 5.25 -64.40 24.76
C ARG A 27 6.74 -64.10 24.88
N SER A 28 7.08 -63.22 25.81
CA SER A 28 8.25 -63.29 26.71
C SER A 28 9.50 -64.00 26.18
N TRP A 29 10.53 -63.22 25.85
CA TRP A 29 11.91 -63.56 26.19
C TRP A 29 12.44 -62.46 27.11
N GLY A 30 12.67 -62.82 28.37
CA GLY A 30 13.36 -61.94 29.31
C GLY A 30 14.86 -61.93 29.03
N ARG A 31 15.47 -60.76 29.06
CA ARG A 31 16.73 -60.53 29.79
C ARG A 31 16.96 -59.03 29.98
N ARG A 32 17.21 -58.70 31.24
CA ARG A 32 17.57 -57.39 31.79
C ARG A 32 18.77 -56.79 31.03
N GLY A 33 18.61 -55.56 30.54
CA GLY A 33 19.68 -54.64 30.20
C GLY A 33 19.43 -53.32 30.95
N PRO A 34 20.47 -52.59 31.38
CA PRO A 34 20.31 -51.44 32.27
C PRO A 34 19.60 -50.30 31.53
N ALA A 35 18.59 -49.72 32.20
CA ALA A 35 17.88 -48.55 31.73
C ALA A 35 18.87 -47.42 31.44
N ARG A 36 19.00 -47.04 30.17
CA ARG A 36 19.56 -45.72 29.83
C ARG A 36 18.53 -44.69 30.26
N VAL A 37 18.96 -43.83 31.17
CA VAL A 37 18.23 -42.67 31.68
C VAL A 37 17.85 -41.80 30.47
N PHE A 38 16.57 -41.80 30.10
CA PHE A 38 16.02 -40.74 29.26
C PHE A 38 16.00 -39.46 30.10
N PRO A 39 16.54 -38.32 29.63
CA PRO A 39 16.32 -37.05 30.32
C PRO A 39 14.83 -36.69 30.24
N PRO A 40 14.27 -36.02 31.26
CA PRO A 40 12.85 -35.71 31.30
C PRO A 40 12.49 -34.80 30.13
N MET A 41 11.46 -35.19 29.37
CA MET A 41 10.71 -34.33 28.46
C MET A 41 9.90 -33.30 29.27
N TYR A 42 10.59 -32.35 29.91
CA TYR A 42 9.96 -31.14 30.41
C TYR A 42 10.45 -29.99 29.53
N GLY A 43 9.50 -29.42 28.78
CA GLY A 43 9.69 -28.13 28.14
C GLY A 43 10.06 -27.06 29.17
N PRO A 44 10.62 -25.93 28.72
CA PRO A 44 11.12 -24.90 29.62
C PRO A 44 9.99 -24.38 30.55
N PRO A 45 10.32 -24.07 31.82
CA PRO A 45 9.34 -23.62 32.79
C PRO A 45 8.64 -22.33 32.34
N PRO A 46 7.37 -22.12 32.70
CA PRO A 46 6.65 -20.90 32.37
C PRO A 46 7.36 -19.71 33.03
N GLY A 47 7.93 -18.81 32.23
CA GLY A 47 8.67 -17.64 32.71
C GLY A 47 10.16 -17.61 32.38
N ALA A 48 10.72 -18.63 31.73
CA ALA A 48 12.05 -18.53 31.15
C ALA A 48 12.02 -17.60 29.92
N THR A 49 12.53 -16.38 30.05
CA THR A 49 12.87 -15.56 28.89
C THR A 49 13.93 -16.31 28.07
N PRO A 50 13.79 -16.41 26.74
CA PRO A 50 14.80 -17.09 25.93
C PRO A 50 16.13 -16.32 26.02
N THR A 51 17.05 -16.80 26.85
CA THR A 51 18.44 -16.34 26.91
C THR A 51 19.21 -17.00 25.78
N GLY A 52 18.94 -16.52 24.57
CA GLY A 52 19.68 -16.83 23.36
C GLY A 52 19.37 -15.72 22.36
N PRO A 53 20.19 -15.52 21.32
CA PRO A 53 19.75 -14.68 20.22
C PRO A 53 18.44 -15.28 19.72
N VAL A 54 17.33 -14.60 20.02
CA VAL A 54 16.09 -14.76 19.26
C VAL A 54 16.56 -14.70 17.83
N PHE A 55 16.29 -15.73 17.02
CA PHE A 55 16.50 -15.66 15.58
C PHE A 55 15.56 -14.55 15.06
N ALA A 56 15.97 -13.30 15.26
CA ALA A 56 15.17 -12.10 15.07
C ALA A 56 14.96 -11.83 13.58
N CYS A 57 15.73 -12.51 12.74
CA CYS A 57 15.53 -12.57 11.31
C CYS A 57 15.07 -13.99 10.97
N ARG A 58 13.79 -14.15 10.60
CA ARG A 58 13.39 -15.35 9.84
C ARG A 58 14.33 -15.43 8.62
N PRO A 59 14.84 -16.61 8.25
CA PRO A 59 15.58 -16.75 7.01
C PRO A 59 14.72 -16.22 5.85
N MET A 60 15.33 -15.51 4.90
CA MET A 60 14.60 -15.03 3.73
C MET A 60 13.87 -16.20 3.06
N SER A 61 12.64 -15.94 2.63
CA SER A 61 11.90 -16.92 1.84
C SER A 61 12.67 -17.23 0.57
N PHE A 62 12.60 -18.50 0.15
CA PHE A 62 13.14 -18.91 -1.13
C PHE A 62 12.49 -18.10 -2.28
N ASP A 63 13.33 -17.57 -3.17
CA ASP A 63 12.94 -16.91 -4.41
C ASP A 63 13.77 -17.49 -5.55
N LEU A 64 13.08 -18.05 -6.55
CA LEU A 64 13.71 -18.68 -7.70
C LEU A 64 14.54 -17.68 -8.51
N ALA A 65 14.09 -16.42 -8.62
CA ALA A 65 14.77 -15.39 -9.39
C ALA A 65 16.17 -15.04 -8.84
N LEU A 66 16.39 -15.24 -7.54
CA LEU A 66 17.67 -15.00 -6.88
C LEU A 66 18.68 -16.14 -7.08
N CYS A 67 18.26 -17.29 -7.58
CA CYS A 67 19.11 -18.49 -7.68
C CYS A 67 18.87 -19.31 -8.95
N GLU A 68 18.42 -18.69 -10.05
CA GLU A 68 18.11 -19.38 -11.31
C GLU A 68 19.25 -20.28 -11.81
N ALA A 69 20.52 -19.88 -11.58
CA ALA A 69 21.70 -20.67 -11.94
C ALA A 69 21.78 -22.04 -11.22
N SER A 70 21.16 -22.17 -10.04
CA SER A 70 21.05 -23.43 -9.30
C SER A 70 19.88 -24.31 -9.77
N PHE A 71 18.98 -23.76 -10.58
CA PHE A 71 17.78 -24.44 -11.09
C PHE A 71 17.71 -24.35 -12.63
N PRO A 72 18.64 -25.02 -13.34
CA PRO A 72 18.62 -25.03 -14.80
C PRO A 72 17.30 -25.61 -15.31
N ARG A 73 16.63 -24.87 -16.20
CA ARG A 73 15.36 -25.31 -16.79
C ARG A 73 15.62 -26.48 -17.73
N ILE A 74 14.89 -27.59 -17.51
CA ILE A 74 14.98 -28.79 -18.35
C ILE A 74 14.21 -28.60 -19.67
N LYS A 75 13.22 -27.69 -19.68
CA LYS A 75 12.40 -27.36 -20.83
C LYS A 75 12.08 -25.87 -20.82
N GLU A 76 12.20 -25.22 -21.97
CA GLU A 76 11.72 -23.86 -22.17
C GLU A 76 10.20 -23.86 -22.40
N LEU A 77 9.53 -22.91 -21.75
CA LEU A 77 8.11 -22.64 -21.93
C LEU A 77 7.99 -21.39 -22.80
N ASP A 78 7.08 -21.46 -23.77
CA ASP A 78 6.74 -20.32 -24.60
C ASP A 78 5.72 -19.46 -23.85
N ASP A 79 6.14 -18.25 -23.47
CA ASP A 79 5.31 -17.27 -22.73
C ASP A 79 4.74 -16.18 -23.66
N THR A 80 4.75 -16.39 -24.99
CA THR A 80 4.33 -15.36 -25.96
C THR A 80 2.90 -14.87 -25.71
N ASP A 81 1.94 -15.76 -25.44
CA ASP A 81 0.55 -15.40 -25.17
C ASP A 81 0.42 -14.56 -23.88
N LEU A 82 1.18 -14.91 -22.84
CA LEU A 82 1.22 -14.17 -21.59
C LEU A 82 1.84 -12.78 -21.79
N ALA A 83 2.94 -12.70 -22.54
CA ALA A 83 3.59 -11.44 -22.87
C ALA A 83 2.67 -10.49 -23.66
N GLN A 84 1.90 -11.04 -24.61
CA GLN A 84 0.89 -10.29 -25.35
C GLN A 84 -0.25 -9.80 -24.45
N ALA A 85 -0.76 -10.65 -23.55
CA ALA A 85 -1.80 -10.27 -22.60
C ALA A 85 -1.35 -9.17 -21.63
N ILE A 86 -0.12 -9.25 -21.11
CA ILE A 86 0.47 -8.21 -20.25
C ILE A 86 0.61 -6.89 -21.01
N THR A 87 1.13 -6.94 -22.24
CA THR A 87 1.32 -5.74 -23.07
C THR A 87 -0.01 -5.08 -23.39
N LYS A 88 -1.02 -5.88 -23.75
CA LYS A 88 -2.39 -5.38 -23.99
C LYS A 88 -2.96 -4.71 -22.74
N ARG A 89 -2.84 -5.36 -21.58
CA ARG A 89 -3.34 -4.78 -20.32
C ARG A 89 -2.60 -3.50 -19.95
N HIS A 90 -1.30 -3.46 -20.18
CA HIS A 90 -0.48 -2.26 -19.97
C HIS A 90 -0.98 -1.09 -20.81
N GLN A 91 -1.28 -1.30 -22.10
CA GLN A 91 -1.84 -0.27 -22.97
C GLN A 91 -3.21 0.22 -22.49
N GLU A 92 -4.08 -0.67 -22.03
CA GLU A 92 -5.43 -0.33 -21.53
C GLU A 92 -5.40 0.55 -20.27
N ILE A 93 -4.42 0.35 -19.39
CA ILE A 93 -4.33 1.09 -18.12
C ILE A 93 -3.39 2.30 -18.21
N THR A 94 -2.66 2.46 -19.30
CA THR A 94 -1.73 3.58 -19.47
C THR A 94 -2.51 4.86 -19.76
N PRO A 95 -2.28 5.94 -19.00
CA PRO A 95 -2.98 7.20 -19.20
C PRO A 95 -2.68 7.76 -20.59
N THR A 96 -3.71 8.29 -21.23
CA THR A 96 -3.62 8.87 -22.57
C THR A 96 -2.75 10.14 -22.56
N PRO A 97 -2.14 10.54 -23.70
CA PRO A 97 -1.30 11.74 -23.74
C PRO A 97 -2.07 13.02 -23.38
N VAL A 98 -3.38 13.05 -23.62
CA VAL A 98 -4.26 14.17 -23.24
C VAL A 98 -4.38 14.28 -21.73
N GLU A 99 -4.60 13.16 -21.04
CA GLU A 99 -4.68 13.10 -19.58
C GLU A 99 -3.35 13.51 -18.92
N GLN A 100 -2.22 13.00 -19.45
CA GLN A 100 -0.89 13.34 -18.96
C GLN A 100 -0.61 14.84 -19.09
N THR A 101 -0.96 15.43 -20.23
CA THR A 101 -0.77 16.87 -20.49
C THR A 101 -1.68 17.72 -19.60
N ALA A 102 -2.93 17.30 -19.37
CA ALA A 102 -3.86 18.01 -18.49
C ALA A 102 -3.34 18.07 -17.03
N VAL A 103 -2.84 16.94 -16.52
CA VAL A 103 -2.28 16.85 -15.17
C VAL A 103 -0.99 17.66 -15.04
N LEU A 104 -0.06 17.53 -16.01
CA LEU A 104 1.18 18.30 -16.03
C LEU A 104 0.92 19.81 -16.10
N GLY A 105 -0.05 20.22 -16.92
CA GLY A 105 -0.47 21.62 -17.02
C GLY A 105 -0.96 22.17 -15.68
N LEU A 106 -1.85 21.45 -15.00
CA LEU A 106 -2.38 21.89 -13.69
C LEU A 106 -1.28 21.96 -12.62
N ILE A 107 -0.39 20.96 -12.55
CA ILE A 107 0.74 20.96 -11.61
C ILE A 107 1.67 22.14 -11.85
N SER A 108 1.99 22.43 -13.11
CA SER A 108 2.89 23.53 -13.47
C SER A 108 2.32 24.88 -13.02
N LYS A 109 1.02 25.09 -13.21
CA LYS A 109 0.33 26.31 -12.74
C LYS A 109 0.32 26.40 -11.21
N ILE A 110 0.04 25.31 -10.51
CA ILE A 110 0.04 25.26 -9.04
C ILE A 110 1.44 25.53 -8.48
N LYS A 111 2.49 24.95 -9.08
CA LYS A 111 3.87 25.23 -8.70
C LYS A 111 4.21 26.71 -8.83
N ALA A 112 3.88 27.33 -9.96
CA ALA A 112 4.10 28.76 -10.17
C ALA A 112 3.35 29.62 -9.13
N ALA A 113 2.14 29.23 -8.73
CA ALA A 113 1.40 29.91 -7.67
C ALA A 113 2.07 29.74 -6.30
N ILE A 114 2.56 28.54 -5.96
CA ILE A 114 3.29 28.29 -4.71
C ILE A 114 4.61 29.07 -4.67
N GLU A 115 5.35 29.14 -5.78
CA GLU A 115 6.59 29.93 -5.89
C GLU A 115 6.34 31.42 -5.65
N LYS A 116 5.28 31.98 -6.24
CA LYS A 116 4.87 33.37 -6.02
C LYS A 116 4.53 33.64 -4.55
N ILE A 117 3.76 32.76 -3.92
CA ILE A 117 3.39 32.87 -2.49
C ILE A 117 4.65 32.75 -1.62
N SER A 118 5.55 31.83 -1.94
CA SER A 118 6.82 31.66 -1.21
C SER A 118 7.75 32.87 -1.33
N ALA A 119 7.69 33.61 -2.44
CA ALA A 119 8.49 34.81 -2.66
C ALA A 119 7.90 36.07 -1.96
N ALA A 120 6.62 36.04 -1.60
CA ALA A 120 5.89 37.16 -1.00
C ALA A 120 5.21 36.75 0.32
N PRO A 121 5.98 36.62 1.42
CA PRO A 121 5.45 36.17 2.73
C PRO A 121 4.41 37.13 3.33
N ASP A 122 4.38 38.39 2.90
CA ASP A 122 3.40 39.39 3.35
C ASP A 122 1.96 39.05 2.92
N LEU A 123 1.78 38.20 1.90
CA LEU A 123 0.45 37.80 1.41
C LEU A 123 -0.26 36.83 2.35
N LEU A 124 0.49 36.03 3.10
CA LEU A 124 -0.01 34.96 3.98
C LEU A 124 0.93 34.82 5.20
N PRO A 125 0.77 35.65 6.24
CA PRO A 125 1.70 35.66 7.37
C PRO A 125 1.67 34.36 8.20
N SER A 126 0.58 33.59 8.15
CA SER A 126 0.44 32.30 8.83
C SER A 126 1.09 31.13 8.10
N VAL A 127 1.44 31.30 6.81
CA VAL A 127 1.96 30.23 5.96
C VAL A 127 3.34 30.61 5.42
N THR A 128 4.36 29.95 5.94
CA THR A 128 5.72 30.09 5.42
C THR A 128 6.14 28.78 4.76
N VAL A 129 6.21 28.79 3.43
CA VAL A 129 6.63 27.62 2.64
C VAL A 129 8.15 27.49 2.70
N GLU A 130 8.64 26.30 3.01
CA GLU A 130 10.07 25.98 2.98
C GLU A 130 10.46 25.37 1.63
N GLU A 131 9.71 24.35 1.21
CA GLU A 131 9.97 23.57 0.01
C GLU A 131 8.67 22.92 -0.48
N PHE A 132 8.56 22.63 -1.77
CA PHE A 132 7.54 21.75 -2.31
C PHE A 132 8.14 20.71 -3.27
N ARG A 133 7.55 19.52 -3.32
CA ARG A 133 8.02 18.39 -4.14
C ARG A 133 6.85 17.68 -4.79
N GLU A 134 6.98 17.33 -6.06
CA GLU A 134 6.07 16.36 -6.69
C GLU A 134 6.33 14.97 -6.08
N VAL A 135 5.27 14.21 -5.85
CA VAL A 135 5.35 12.84 -5.33
C VAL A 135 4.30 11.95 -6.01
N GLY A 136 4.13 10.74 -5.49
CA GLY A 136 3.05 9.84 -5.91
C GLY A 136 3.26 9.24 -7.30
N SER A 137 2.14 8.81 -7.88
CA SER A 137 2.07 8.15 -9.19
C SER A 137 2.52 9.06 -10.34
N PHE A 138 2.20 10.36 -10.26
CA PHE A 138 2.59 11.34 -11.28
C PHE A 138 4.11 11.41 -11.44
N ARG A 139 4.86 11.63 -10.34
CA ARG A 139 6.33 11.70 -10.40
C ARG A 139 6.98 10.38 -10.83
N LYS A 140 6.36 9.25 -10.48
CA LYS A 140 6.88 7.91 -10.80
C LYS A 140 6.52 7.44 -12.22
N GLY A 141 5.66 8.17 -12.93
CA GLY A 141 5.14 7.72 -14.23
C GLY A 141 4.23 6.49 -14.13
N THR A 142 3.62 6.25 -12.97
CA THR A 142 2.74 5.10 -12.70
C THR A 142 1.28 5.54 -12.52
N MET A 143 0.88 6.62 -13.18
CA MET A 143 -0.53 7.02 -13.26
C MET A 143 -1.29 6.00 -14.09
N LEU A 144 -2.60 5.89 -13.84
CA LEU A 144 -3.49 5.00 -14.57
C LEU A 144 -4.52 5.82 -15.36
N ALA A 145 -4.95 5.30 -16.51
CA ALA A 145 -6.02 5.87 -17.32
C ALA A 145 -7.30 6.09 -16.49
N GLY A 146 -7.96 7.22 -16.69
CA GLY A 146 -9.15 7.62 -15.93
C GLY A 146 -8.87 8.12 -14.50
N HIS A 147 -7.63 8.04 -14.01
CA HIS A 147 -7.23 8.52 -12.67
C HIS A 147 -6.25 9.69 -12.78
N ASN A 148 -6.76 10.85 -13.19
CA ASN A 148 -6.00 12.09 -13.37
C ASN A 148 -5.77 12.82 -12.05
N VAL A 149 -5.12 12.15 -11.10
CA VAL A 149 -4.80 12.69 -9.78
C VAL A 149 -3.28 12.73 -9.61
N ALA A 150 -2.78 13.88 -9.16
CA ALA A 150 -1.37 14.05 -8.81
C ALA A 150 -1.19 14.61 -7.41
N ASP A 151 -0.02 14.36 -6.84
CA ASP A 151 0.29 14.68 -5.45
C ASP A 151 1.51 15.61 -5.39
N ILE A 152 1.38 16.72 -4.68
CA ILE A 152 2.47 17.64 -4.36
C ILE A 152 2.57 17.74 -2.85
N VAL A 153 3.76 17.49 -2.30
CA VAL A 153 4.06 17.74 -0.89
C VAL A 153 4.52 19.17 -0.74
N VAL A 154 3.93 19.90 0.20
CA VAL A 154 4.33 21.26 0.57
C VAL A 154 4.81 21.24 2.02
N VAL A 155 6.08 21.57 2.24
CA VAL A 155 6.72 21.63 3.55
C VAL A 155 6.65 23.06 4.07
N LEU A 156 5.99 23.25 5.21
CA LEU A 156 5.86 24.54 5.88
C LEU A 156 6.89 24.68 7.01
N ARG A 157 7.47 25.88 7.16
CA ARG A 157 8.24 26.25 8.36
C ARG A 157 7.34 26.54 9.55
N SER A 158 6.13 27.05 9.29
CA SER A 158 5.10 27.24 10.32
C SER A 158 4.34 25.94 10.60
N LEU A 159 3.55 25.95 11.67
CA LEU A 159 2.67 24.85 12.02
C LEU A 159 1.46 24.79 11.07
N PRO A 160 1.13 23.62 10.51
CA PRO A 160 0.04 23.43 9.56
C PRO A 160 -1.31 23.35 10.28
N THR A 161 -1.87 24.50 10.63
CA THR A 161 -3.23 24.61 11.18
C THR A 161 -4.26 24.49 10.06
N VAL A 162 -5.46 24.01 10.38
CA VAL A 162 -6.57 23.84 9.41
C VAL A 162 -6.90 25.15 8.69
N GLU A 163 -6.85 26.26 9.41
CA GLU A 163 -7.09 27.61 8.86
C GLU A 163 -5.99 28.02 7.87
N ALA A 164 -4.73 27.82 8.23
CA ALA A 164 -3.59 28.16 7.38
C ALA A 164 -3.58 27.33 6.09
N VAL A 165 -3.91 26.04 6.19
CA VAL A 165 -4.07 25.13 5.05
C VAL A 165 -5.19 25.60 4.11
N SER A 166 -6.35 25.96 4.68
CA SER A 166 -7.48 26.44 3.89
C SER A 166 -7.15 27.77 3.20
N ALA A 167 -6.49 28.69 3.92
CA ALA A 167 -6.08 29.98 3.37
C ALA A 167 -5.06 29.83 2.23
N LEU A 168 -4.08 28.92 2.38
CA LEU A 168 -3.13 28.58 1.32
C LEU A 168 -3.84 28.06 0.06
N GLY A 169 -4.74 27.09 0.22
CA GLY A 169 -5.49 26.51 -0.90
C GLY A 169 -6.36 27.54 -1.63
N GLN A 170 -7.05 28.41 -0.89
CA GLN A 170 -7.84 29.50 -1.46
C GLN A 170 -6.96 30.51 -2.22
N LYS A 171 -5.81 30.89 -1.66
CA LYS A 171 -4.89 31.82 -2.30
C LYS A 171 -4.32 31.28 -3.61
N ILE A 172 -4.00 29.98 -3.66
CA ILE A 172 -3.59 29.32 -4.90
C ILE A 172 -4.71 29.39 -5.94
N VAL A 173 -5.96 29.12 -5.55
CA VAL A 173 -7.11 29.22 -6.48
C VAL A 173 -7.33 30.65 -6.98
N GLU A 174 -7.16 31.67 -6.13
CA GLU A 174 -7.22 33.07 -6.54
C GLU A 174 -6.15 33.39 -7.61
N GLU A 175 -4.92 32.94 -7.37
CA GLU A 175 -3.81 33.13 -8.31
C GLU A 175 -4.05 32.40 -9.64
N LEU A 176 -4.62 31.18 -9.59
CA LEU A 176 -4.98 30.44 -10.80
C LEU A 176 -6.08 31.15 -11.60
N LYS A 177 -7.11 31.68 -10.92
CA LYS A 177 -8.21 32.44 -11.55
C LYS A 177 -7.77 33.80 -12.08
N ALA A 178 -6.73 34.40 -11.51
CA ALA A 178 -6.16 35.65 -12.00
C ALA A 178 -5.41 35.46 -13.33
N ASN A 179 -4.77 34.30 -13.50
CA ASN A 179 -3.97 33.99 -14.69
C ASN A 179 -4.79 33.29 -15.80
N ASP A 180 -5.82 32.51 -15.44
CA ASP A 180 -6.67 31.77 -16.37
C ASP A 180 -8.16 32.00 -16.13
N LYS A 181 -8.96 31.90 -17.20
CA LYS A 181 -10.44 31.98 -17.13
C LYS A 181 -11.11 30.64 -16.82
N GLU A 182 -10.34 29.63 -16.43
CA GLU A 182 -10.85 28.29 -16.11
C GLU A 182 -11.48 28.25 -14.70
N VAL A 183 -12.39 27.29 -14.50
CA VAL A 183 -13.04 27.09 -13.21
C VAL A 183 -12.17 26.15 -12.37
N TYR A 184 -11.59 26.70 -11.31
CA TYR A 184 -10.86 25.95 -10.28
C TYR A 184 -11.62 25.94 -8.96
N SER A 185 -11.59 24.81 -8.26
CA SER A 185 -12.12 24.67 -6.91
C SER A 185 -11.06 24.11 -5.95
N CYS A 186 -11.17 24.48 -4.67
CA CYS A 186 -10.34 23.98 -3.60
C CYS A 186 -11.22 23.37 -2.50
N ILE A 187 -10.88 22.17 -2.07
CA ILE A 187 -11.53 21.47 -0.95
C ILE A 187 -10.47 21.15 0.09
N SER A 188 -10.56 21.73 1.27
CA SER A 188 -9.68 21.42 2.39
C SER A 188 -10.01 20.03 2.95
N ARG A 189 -8.97 19.23 3.24
CA ARG A 189 -9.05 17.84 3.73
C ARG A 189 -8.08 17.64 4.89
N ASP A 190 -8.16 16.49 5.54
CA ASP A 190 -7.32 16.14 6.70
C ASP A 190 -5.82 16.05 6.38
N PHE A 191 -5.47 15.89 5.10
CA PHE A 191 -4.09 15.84 4.59
C PHE A 191 -3.56 17.17 4.02
N GLY A 192 -4.41 18.19 3.93
CA GLY A 192 -4.09 19.44 3.26
C GLY A 192 -5.27 19.96 2.44
N CYS A 193 -5.14 19.99 1.12
CA CYS A 193 -6.23 20.43 0.24
C CYS A 193 -6.20 19.76 -1.14
N GLU A 194 -7.37 19.64 -1.75
CA GLU A 194 -7.56 19.12 -3.10
C GLU A 194 -7.92 20.29 -4.03
N LEU A 195 -7.11 20.49 -5.06
CA LEU A 195 -7.33 21.48 -6.10
C LEU A 195 -7.85 20.77 -7.34
N ALA A 196 -9.10 21.02 -7.70
CA ALA A 196 -9.72 20.46 -8.91
C ALA A 196 -9.72 21.51 -10.03
N GLY A 197 -9.14 21.11 -11.17
CA GLY A 197 -9.30 21.81 -12.45
C GLY A 197 -10.33 21.11 -13.33
N PRO A 198 -10.47 21.54 -14.59
CA PRO A 198 -11.48 21.00 -15.50
C PRO A 198 -11.29 19.52 -15.82
N ASN A 199 -10.04 19.07 -15.97
CA ASN A 199 -9.69 17.73 -16.48
C ASN A 199 -8.75 16.93 -15.56
N ALA A 200 -8.34 17.49 -14.42
CA ALA A 200 -7.36 16.91 -13.51
C ALA A 200 -7.56 17.42 -12.08
N ILE A 201 -7.06 16.63 -11.11
CA ILE A 201 -7.09 16.96 -9.68
C ILE A 201 -5.66 16.90 -9.15
N VAL A 202 -5.27 17.88 -8.33
CA VAL A 202 -3.99 17.90 -7.64
C VAL A 202 -4.24 17.95 -6.13
N ARG A 203 -3.67 17.01 -5.40
CA ARG A 203 -3.72 16.96 -3.94
C ARG A 203 -2.46 17.60 -3.38
N LEU A 204 -2.66 18.63 -2.58
CA LEU A 204 -1.62 19.28 -1.79
C LEU A 204 -1.52 18.56 -0.45
N LEU A 205 -0.47 17.77 -0.30
CA LEU A 205 -0.12 17.08 0.94
C LEU A 205 0.71 18.03 1.78
N ILE A 206 0.11 18.60 2.81
CA ILE A 206 0.79 19.61 3.62
C ILE A 206 1.55 18.90 4.74
N THR A 207 2.79 19.31 4.93
CA THR A 207 3.68 18.84 5.99
C THR A 207 4.46 19.99 6.60
N THR A 208 5.16 19.74 7.71
CA THR A 208 6.01 20.73 8.37
C THR A 208 7.41 20.17 8.62
N VAL A 209 8.34 21.06 8.95
CA VAL A 209 9.70 20.69 9.34
C VAL A 209 9.73 19.71 10.51
N PRO A 210 10.68 18.76 10.54
CA PRO A 210 10.81 17.80 11.64
C PRO A 210 10.98 18.44 13.02
N SER A 211 11.54 19.66 13.10
CA SER A 211 11.67 20.41 14.36
C SER A 211 10.32 20.73 15.00
N ASN A 212 9.28 20.93 14.19
CA ASN A 212 7.93 21.27 14.64
C ASN A 212 7.10 20.04 15.02
N ALA A 213 7.57 18.82 14.72
CA ALA A 213 6.82 17.59 14.95
C ALA A 213 6.41 17.40 16.42
N LYS A 214 7.22 17.91 17.37
CA LYS A 214 6.95 17.84 18.82
C LYS A 214 5.89 18.83 19.30
N LEU A 215 5.58 19.84 18.49
CA LEU A 215 4.62 20.91 18.78
C LEU A 215 3.25 20.65 18.14
N LEU A 216 3.10 19.52 17.43
CA LEU A 216 1.86 19.16 16.78
C LEU A 216 0.83 18.67 17.80
N GLU A 217 -0.25 19.43 17.93
CA GLU A 217 -1.46 19.04 18.63
C GLU A 217 -2.50 18.45 17.66
N PRO A 218 -3.12 17.30 18.00
CA PRO A 218 -4.03 16.58 17.09
C PRO A 218 -5.36 17.30 16.82
N ASP A 219 -5.78 18.18 17.74
CA ASP A 219 -7.06 18.91 17.62
C ASP A 219 -6.92 20.22 16.83
N LEU A 220 -5.69 20.72 16.66
CA LEU A 220 -5.40 22.01 16.01
C LEU A 220 -4.75 21.87 14.64
N HIS A 221 -3.95 20.81 14.44
CA HIS A 221 -3.16 20.59 13.23
C HIS A 221 -3.71 19.43 12.40
N CYS A 222 -3.47 19.48 11.09
CA CYS A 222 -3.92 18.42 10.18
C CYS A 222 -3.42 17.04 10.64
N THR A 223 -4.33 16.12 10.92
CA THR A 223 -4.04 14.84 11.59
C THR A 223 -3.18 13.89 10.73
N ALA A 224 -3.20 14.03 9.40
CA ALA A 224 -2.43 13.17 8.50
C ALA A 224 -0.91 13.43 8.50
N LEU A 225 -0.44 14.47 9.19
CA LEU A 225 0.97 14.86 9.27
C LEU A 225 1.87 13.80 9.89
N TYR A 226 1.34 13.01 10.83
CA TYR A 226 2.09 11.99 11.55
C TYR A 226 2.62 10.86 10.64
N ALA A 227 1.99 10.64 9.48
CA ALA A 227 2.46 9.68 8.48
C ALA A 227 3.44 10.29 7.46
N SER A 228 3.29 11.57 7.16
CA SER A 228 3.99 12.28 6.07
C SER A 228 5.44 12.67 6.39
N ILE A 229 5.80 12.81 7.67
CA ILE A 229 7.18 13.18 8.08
C ILE A 229 8.20 12.11 7.64
N ASN A 230 7.79 10.84 7.55
CA ASN A 230 8.65 9.76 7.07
C ASN A 230 8.88 9.75 5.55
N PHE A 231 8.09 10.51 4.77
CA PHE A 231 8.26 10.63 3.31
C PHE A 231 9.35 11.62 2.89
N ILE A 232 9.90 12.40 3.83
CA ILE A 232 10.94 13.41 3.57
C ILE A 232 12.36 12.79 3.66
N ARG A 233 12.49 11.55 4.15
CA ARG A 233 13.76 10.81 4.20
C ARG A 233 14.02 9.95 2.97
#